data_AF-A0A1U7R5P8-F1
#
_entry.id   AF-A0A1U7R5P8-F1
#
_cell.length_a   1.000
_cell.length_b   1.000
_cell.length_c   1.000
_cell.angle_alpha   90.00
_cell.angle_beta   90.00
_cell.angle_gamma   90.00
#
_symmetry.space_group_name_H-M   'P 1'
#
loop_
_entity.id
_entity.type
_entity.pdbx_description
1 polymer ?
#
loop_
_entity_poly.entity_id
_entity_poly.type
_entity_poly.pdbx_seq_one_letter_code
_entity_poly.pdbx_strand_id
1 'polypeptide(L)'
;MRGRHSLLLALAGLLSLGSATSQECAKYKVSNCQDCVQSGPGCAWCQKLNFTGPGEPDSLRCDTRAQLLLRGCPADDIMEPRSLAEPQYDQPGERKQLFPQKVTLYLRPGQAAAFNVTFRRAKGYPIDLYYLMDLSYSMLDDLNNVKKLGGDLLRALNEITESGRIGFGSFVDKTVLPFVNTHPEKLSNPCPNKEKACQPPFAFRHVLKLTNNSNQFQTEVGKQLISGNLDAPEGGLDAIMQVAACPEEIGWRNVTRLLVFATDDGFHFAGDGKLGAILTPNDGRCHLEDNMYKRSNEFVSVLSALAQPSTKTG
;
A
#
# COMPACT_ATOMS: atom_id res chain seq x y z
N MET A 1 -25.23 -20.25 -50.00
CA MET A 1 -24.46 -20.27 -48.73
C MET A 1 -22.96 -20.44 -49.00
N ARG A 2 -22.28 -19.45 -49.60
CA ARG A 2 -20.83 -19.53 -49.88
C ARG A 2 -20.02 -18.26 -49.56
N GLY A 3 -20.69 -17.14 -49.22
CA GLY A 3 -20.04 -15.85 -48.97
C GLY A 3 -19.75 -15.50 -47.50
N ARG A 4 -20.32 -16.23 -46.53
CA ARG A 4 -20.22 -15.88 -45.10
C ARG A 4 -19.01 -16.51 -44.39
N HIS A 5 -18.45 -17.60 -44.92
CA HIS A 5 -17.25 -18.24 -44.36
C HIS A 5 -15.94 -17.55 -44.80
N SER A 6 -15.90 -16.91 -45.97
CA SER A 6 -14.71 -16.18 -46.43
C SER A 6 -14.45 -14.89 -45.64
N LEU A 7 -15.48 -14.23 -45.11
CA LEU A 7 -15.30 -13.03 -44.28
C LEU A 7 -14.76 -13.34 -42.87
N LEU A 8 -15.13 -14.49 -42.29
CA LEU A 8 -14.65 -14.92 -40.97
C LEU A 8 -13.19 -15.38 -40.99
N LEU A 9 -12.73 -15.98 -42.09
CA LEU A 9 -11.31 -16.31 -42.29
C LEU A 9 -10.44 -15.07 -42.53
N ALA A 10 -10.99 -14.03 -43.19
CA ALA A 10 -10.28 -12.77 -43.36
C ALA A 10 -10.12 -11.99 -42.05
N LEU A 11 -11.14 -11.98 -41.18
CA LEU A 11 -11.07 -11.34 -39.86
C LEU A 11 -10.13 -12.06 -38.88
N ALA A 12 -10.02 -13.39 -38.97
CA ALA A 12 -9.08 -14.17 -38.16
C ALA A 12 -7.61 -13.92 -38.56
N GLY A 13 -7.33 -13.64 -39.84
CA GLY A 13 -6.00 -13.29 -40.33
C GLY A 13 -5.50 -11.91 -39.87
N LEU A 14 -6.42 -10.98 -39.57
CA LEU A 14 -6.11 -9.62 -39.13
C LEU A 14 -5.78 -9.51 -37.63
N LEU A 15 -6.15 -10.50 -36.81
CA LEU A 15 -5.86 -10.54 -35.37
C LEU A 15 -4.54 -11.27 -35.02
N SER A 16 -3.88 -11.85 -36.02
CA SER A 16 -2.57 -12.53 -35.88
C SER A 16 -1.38 -11.69 -36.37
N LEU A 17 -1.59 -10.42 -36.74
CA LEU A 17 -0.50 -9.45 -36.86
C LEU A 17 -0.06 -9.05 -35.45
N GLY A 18 0.64 -9.95 -34.76
CA GLY A 18 1.57 -9.55 -33.73
C GLY A 18 2.47 -8.49 -34.33
N SER A 19 2.60 -7.35 -33.65
CA SER A 19 3.36 -6.20 -34.11
C SER A 19 4.73 -6.66 -34.60
N ALA A 20 4.91 -6.79 -35.92
CA ALA A 20 6.21 -6.85 -36.53
C ALA A 20 6.77 -5.44 -36.44
N THR A 21 7.16 -5.03 -35.23
CA THR A 21 8.02 -3.87 -35.06
C THR A 21 9.27 -4.20 -35.87
N SER A 22 9.47 -3.47 -36.96
CA SER A 22 10.78 -3.37 -37.60
C SER A 22 11.78 -3.19 -36.45
N GLN A 23 12.66 -4.17 -36.21
CA GLN A 23 13.67 -4.04 -35.18
C GLN A 23 14.60 -2.94 -35.65
N GLU A 24 14.33 -1.70 -35.25
CA GLU A 24 15.17 -0.58 -35.59
C GLU A 24 16.42 -0.61 -34.72
N CYS A 25 17.58 -0.40 -35.34
CA CYS A 25 18.85 -0.21 -34.65
C CYS A 25 19.38 1.19 -34.97
N ALA A 26 19.03 2.16 -34.12
CA ALA A 26 19.57 3.51 -34.22
C ALA A 26 21.00 3.51 -33.66
N LYS A 27 22.00 3.68 -34.53
CA LYS A 27 23.42 3.65 -34.15
C LYS A 27 23.84 5.01 -33.61
N TYR A 28 24.28 5.09 -32.35
CA TYR A 28 24.87 6.30 -31.78
C TYR A 28 26.21 6.00 -31.13
N LYS A 29 27.30 6.53 -31.69
CA LYS A 29 28.68 6.41 -31.18
C LYS A 29 29.08 4.98 -30.75
N VAL A 30 28.84 4.00 -31.61
CA VAL A 30 29.17 2.60 -31.32
C VAL A 30 30.66 2.35 -31.57
N SER A 31 31.41 2.03 -30.52
CA SER A 31 32.83 1.64 -30.61
C SER A 31 33.08 0.16 -30.28
N ASN A 32 32.19 -0.46 -29.51
CA ASN A 32 32.32 -1.84 -29.05
C ASN A 32 30.94 -2.54 -28.95
N CYS A 33 30.96 -3.83 -28.62
CA CYS A 33 29.76 -4.67 -28.50
C CYS A 33 28.78 -4.13 -27.44
N GLN A 34 29.28 -3.64 -26.30
CA GLN A 34 28.44 -3.13 -25.22
C GLN A 34 27.69 -1.86 -25.65
N ASP A 35 28.36 -0.91 -26.30
CA ASP A 35 27.72 0.31 -26.84
C ASP A 35 26.60 -0.05 -27.83
N CYS A 36 26.83 -1.07 -28.67
CA CYS A 36 25.85 -1.56 -29.63
C CYS A 36 24.60 -2.11 -28.95
N VAL A 37 24.78 -2.97 -27.95
CA VAL A 37 23.65 -3.58 -27.20
C VAL A 37 22.83 -2.51 -26.47
N GLN A 38 23.49 -1.45 -25.97
CA GLN A 38 22.84 -0.33 -25.30
C GLN A 38 22.11 0.63 -26.26
N SER A 39 22.50 0.65 -27.56
CA SER A 39 21.91 1.54 -28.57
C SER A 39 20.44 1.25 -28.85
N GLY A 40 19.99 0.00 -28.65
CA GLY A 40 18.58 -0.33 -28.75
C GLY A 40 18.30 -1.83 -28.72
N PRO A 41 17.02 -2.23 -28.53
CA PRO A 41 16.61 -3.64 -28.43
C PRO A 41 16.71 -4.41 -29.76
N GLY A 42 16.75 -3.69 -30.89
CA GLY A 42 16.91 -4.27 -32.23
C GLY A 42 18.36 -4.42 -32.70
N CYS A 43 19.34 -3.93 -31.93
CA CYS A 43 20.74 -3.97 -32.31
C CYS A 43 21.40 -5.32 -32.00
N ALA A 44 22.36 -5.74 -32.82
CA ALA A 44 23.17 -6.92 -32.61
C ALA A 44 24.61 -6.63 -33.06
N TRP A 45 25.57 -7.39 -32.55
CA TRP A 45 26.99 -7.18 -32.82
C TRP A 45 27.64 -8.39 -33.50
N CYS A 46 28.38 -8.20 -34.58
CA CYS A 46 29.12 -9.28 -35.23
C CYS A 46 30.55 -9.44 -34.66
N GLN A 47 30.85 -10.59 -34.05
CA GLN A 47 32.15 -10.89 -33.45
C GLN A 47 33.18 -11.50 -34.42
N LYS A 48 32.78 -11.82 -35.66
CA LYS A 48 33.65 -12.44 -36.67
C LYS A 48 34.91 -11.61 -36.92
N LEU A 49 36.08 -12.26 -36.89
CA LEU A 49 37.36 -11.65 -37.25
C LEU A 49 37.39 -11.29 -38.75
N ASN A 50 38.02 -10.17 -39.09
CA ASN A 50 38.11 -9.66 -40.48
C ASN A 50 36.74 -9.50 -41.18
N PHE A 51 35.70 -9.16 -40.41
CA PHE A 51 34.37 -8.87 -40.94
C PHE A 51 34.30 -7.50 -41.64
N THR A 52 34.98 -6.49 -41.08
CA THR A 52 35.12 -5.16 -41.68
C THR A 52 36.28 -5.15 -42.67
N GLY A 53 36.07 -4.57 -43.85
CA GLY A 53 37.08 -4.41 -44.89
C GLY A 53 38.09 -3.27 -44.58
N PRO A 54 39.18 -3.17 -45.35
CA PRO A 54 40.13 -2.07 -45.21
C PRO A 54 39.46 -0.69 -45.36
N GLY A 55 39.54 0.15 -44.34
CA GLY A 55 38.94 1.49 -44.32
C GLY A 55 37.49 1.55 -43.82
N GLU A 56 36.87 0.42 -43.50
CA GLU A 56 35.53 0.38 -42.91
C GLU A 56 35.57 0.56 -41.38
N PRO A 57 34.65 1.36 -40.79
CA PRO A 57 34.60 1.54 -39.35
C PRO A 57 33.98 0.32 -38.64
N ASP A 58 34.44 0.02 -37.41
CA ASP A 58 33.88 -1.06 -36.58
C ASP A 58 32.40 -0.85 -36.20
N SER A 59 31.87 0.36 -36.36
CA SER A 59 30.43 0.63 -36.19
C SER A 59 29.55 -0.17 -37.16
N LEU A 60 30.10 -0.68 -38.28
CA LEU A 60 29.38 -1.59 -39.19
C LEU A 60 29.12 -2.98 -38.59
N ARG A 61 29.86 -3.37 -37.53
CA ARG A 61 29.60 -4.61 -36.78
C ARG A 61 28.31 -4.54 -35.98
N CYS A 62 27.80 -3.34 -35.73
CA CYS A 62 26.53 -3.13 -35.05
C CYS A 62 25.42 -2.84 -36.05
N ASP A 63 24.43 -3.72 -36.13
CA ASP A 63 23.23 -3.51 -36.96
C ASP A 63 22.12 -4.45 -36.48
N THR A 64 20.98 -4.44 -37.15
CA THR A 64 19.95 -5.46 -36.95
C THR A 64 20.47 -6.84 -37.33
N ARG A 65 19.96 -7.91 -36.69
CA ARG A 65 20.34 -9.29 -37.02
C ARG A 65 20.20 -9.60 -38.52
N ALA A 66 19.12 -9.11 -39.14
CA ALA A 66 18.88 -9.30 -40.57
C ALA A 66 19.95 -8.65 -41.46
N GLN A 67 20.38 -7.42 -41.14
CA GLN A 67 21.42 -6.72 -41.90
C GLN A 67 22.80 -7.35 -41.71
N LEU A 68 23.11 -7.85 -40.50
CA LEU A 68 24.37 -8.57 -40.26
C LEU A 68 24.45 -9.88 -41.03
N LEU A 69 23.36 -10.65 -41.10
CA LEU A 69 23.29 -11.87 -41.91
C LEU A 69 23.46 -11.56 -43.40
N LEU A 70 22.80 -10.50 -43.89
CA LEU A 70 22.90 -10.06 -45.28
C LEU A 70 24.35 -9.66 -45.66
N ARG A 71 25.08 -9.07 -44.71
CA ARG A 71 26.50 -8.73 -44.86
C ARG A 71 27.46 -9.91 -44.70
N GLY A 72 26.97 -11.13 -44.47
CA GLY A 72 27.79 -12.32 -44.36
C GLY A 72 28.42 -12.55 -42.99
N CYS A 73 27.82 -11.99 -41.92
CA CYS A 73 28.13 -12.41 -40.55
C CYS A 73 27.44 -13.76 -40.29
N PRO A 74 28.18 -14.83 -39.91
CA PRO A 74 27.60 -16.10 -39.53
C PRO A 74 26.62 -15.94 -38.35
N ALA A 75 25.54 -16.73 -38.33
CA ALA A 75 24.51 -16.63 -37.30
C ALA A 75 25.06 -16.84 -35.86
N ASP A 76 26.07 -17.69 -35.71
CA ASP A 76 26.74 -18.01 -34.44
C ASP A 76 27.69 -16.90 -33.98
N ASP A 77 28.11 -16.03 -34.89
CA ASP A 77 28.97 -14.87 -34.61
C ASP A 77 28.17 -13.60 -34.28
N ILE A 78 26.83 -13.67 -34.28
CA ILE A 78 25.96 -12.54 -33.94
C ILE A 78 25.65 -12.55 -32.45
N MET A 79 26.26 -11.62 -31.72
CA MET A 79 25.98 -11.36 -30.30
C MET A 79 24.72 -10.52 -30.17
N GLU A 80 23.66 -11.16 -29.68
CA GLU A 80 22.36 -10.53 -29.48
C GLU A 80 21.78 -10.98 -28.13
N PRO A 81 22.30 -10.45 -27.00
CA PRO A 81 21.74 -10.78 -25.69
C PRO A 81 20.26 -10.37 -25.65
N ARG A 82 19.44 -11.16 -24.96
CA ARG A 82 18.00 -10.92 -24.83
C ARG A 82 17.64 -10.82 -23.36
N SER A 83 16.62 -10.00 -23.06
CA SER A 83 16.04 -9.96 -21.72
C SER A 83 15.52 -11.34 -21.31
N LEU A 84 15.82 -11.75 -20.07
CA LEU A 84 15.46 -13.06 -19.52
C LEU A 84 14.89 -12.89 -18.10
N ALA A 85 13.87 -13.69 -17.78
CA ALA A 85 13.33 -13.80 -16.44
C ALA A 85 13.48 -15.23 -15.93
N GLU A 86 14.11 -15.40 -14.77
CA GLU A 86 14.35 -16.69 -14.13
C GLU A 86 13.59 -16.74 -12.79
N PRO A 87 12.36 -17.29 -12.78
CA PRO A 87 11.64 -17.52 -11.54
C PRO A 87 12.28 -18.65 -10.74
N GLN A 88 12.52 -18.41 -9.45
CA GLN A 88 13.07 -19.42 -8.54
C GLN A 88 11.90 -20.17 -7.88
N TYR A 89 11.87 -21.49 -8.09
CA TYR A 89 10.86 -22.39 -7.53
C TYR A 89 11.37 -22.95 -6.20
N ASP A 90 10.90 -22.38 -5.08
CA ASP A 90 11.12 -23.00 -3.78
C ASP A 90 10.31 -24.31 -3.65
N GLN A 91 10.76 -25.21 -2.76
CA GLN A 91 9.98 -26.39 -2.41
C GLN A 91 8.57 -26.02 -1.91
N PRO A 92 7.55 -26.86 -2.19
CA PRO A 92 6.20 -26.64 -1.71
C PRO A 92 6.17 -26.69 -0.17
N GLY A 93 6.20 -25.52 0.46
CA GLY A 93 6.21 -25.35 1.91
C GLY A 93 5.45 -24.09 2.32
N GLU A 94 4.48 -24.31 3.22
CA GLU A 94 3.45 -23.41 3.75
C GLU A 94 2.50 -22.78 2.72
N ARG A 95 1.30 -22.39 3.18
CA ARG A 95 0.15 -21.92 2.38
C ARG A 95 0.45 -20.57 1.69
N LYS A 96 1.37 -20.53 0.74
CA LYS A 96 1.76 -19.34 -0.02
C LYS A 96 0.66 -19.00 -1.04
N GLN A 97 0.09 -17.80 -0.93
CA GLN A 97 -0.95 -17.33 -1.84
C GLN A 97 -0.40 -16.73 -3.13
N LEU A 98 0.85 -16.26 -3.13
CA LEU A 98 1.50 -15.60 -4.27
C LEU A 98 2.74 -16.38 -4.70
N PHE A 99 2.91 -16.59 -6.00
CA PHE A 99 3.97 -17.39 -6.61
C PHE A 99 4.44 -16.79 -7.95
N PRO A 100 5.74 -16.76 -8.30
CA PRO A 100 6.91 -17.18 -7.51
C PRO A 100 7.29 -16.17 -6.42
N GLN A 101 8.10 -16.57 -5.43
CA GLN A 101 8.54 -15.69 -4.35
C GLN A 101 9.76 -14.86 -4.73
N LYS A 102 10.55 -15.32 -5.70
CA LYS A 102 11.77 -14.66 -6.16
C LYS A 102 11.94 -14.84 -7.65
N VAL A 103 12.34 -13.77 -8.33
CA VAL A 103 12.61 -13.76 -9.77
C VAL A 103 13.92 -13.00 -10.00
N THR A 104 14.85 -13.60 -10.74
CA THR A 104 16.03 -12.90 -11.26
C THR A 104 15.71 -12.38 -12.65
N LEU A 105 15.86 -11.07 -12.88
CA LEU A 105 15.66 -10.47 -14.20
C LEU A 105 17.02 -10.04 -14.76
N TYR A 106 17.33 -10.52 -15.96
CA TYR A 106 18.44 -10.05 -16.77
C TYR A 106 17.86 -9.13 -17.84
N LEU A 107 17.98 -7.82 -17.65
CA LEU A 107 17.30 -6.82 -18.47
C LEU A 107 18.25 -6.22 -19.51
N ARG A 108 17.86 -6.32 -20.78
CA ARG A 108 18.47 -5.57 -21.87
C ARG A 108 17.76 -4.22 -22.01
N PRO A 109 18.51 -3.09 -22.12
CA PRO A 109 17.91 -1.79 -22.35
C PRO A 109 16.95 -1.77 -23.54
N GLY A 110 15.75 -1.22 -23.33
CA GLY A 110 14.69 -1.14 -24.35
C GLY A 110 13.95 -2.45 -24.65
N GLN A 111 14.33 -3.58 -24.03
CA GLN A 111 13.65 -4.86 -24.21
C GLN A 111 12.99 -5.34 -22.91
N ALA A 112 11.68 -5.54 -22.94
CA ALA A 112 10.94 -6.09 -21.80
C ALA A 112 11.32 -7.56 -21.52
N ALA A 113 11.39 -7.92 -20.23
CA ALA A 113 11.31 -9.30 -19.75
C ALA A 113 9.90 -9.54 -19.22
N ALA A 114 9.33 -10.72 -19.48
CA ALA A 114 8.01 -11.11 -18.98
C ALA A 114 8.12 -12.35 -18.10
N PHE A 115 7.36 -12.37 -17.01
CA PHE A 115 7.16 -13.54 -16.16
C PHE A 115 5.76 -13.50 -15.56
N ASN A 116 5.24 -14.66 -15.19
CA ASN A 116 3.90 -14.77 -14.64
C ASN A 116 3.93 -14.80 -13.11
N VAL A 117 2.96 -14.10 -12.51
CA VAL A 117 2.68 -14.19 -11.08
C VAL A 117 1.31 -14.84 -10.91
N THR A 118 1.26 -15.92 -10.14
CA THR A 118 0.03 -16.65 -9.82
C THR A 118 -0.41 -16.30 -8.41
N PHE A 119 -1.69 -15.93 -8.26
CA PHE A 119 -2.31 -15.69 -6.97
C PHE A 119 -3.45 -16.69 -6.72
N ARG A 120 -3.47 -17.30 -5.54
CA ARG A 120 -4.55 -18.16 -5.05
C ARG A 120 -4.91 -17.79 -3.63
N ARG A 121 -6.10 -17.20 -3.45
CA ARG A 121 -6.65 -16.84 -2.13
C ARG A 121 -6.77 -18.09 -1.24
N ALA A 122 -6.23 -18.03 -0.02
CA ALA A 122 -6.44 -19.09 0.97
C ALA A 122 -7.82 -18.96 1.63
N LYS A 123 -8.44 -20.09 1.97
CA LYS A 123 -9.69 -20.15 2.75
C LYS A 123 -9.38 -20.13 4.25
N GLY A 124 -10.19 -19.42 5.04
CA GLY A 124 -10.08 -19.40 6.51
C GLY A 124 -8.78 -18.77 7.02
N TYR A 125 -8.24 -17.78 6.32
CA TYR A 125 -7.06 -17.05 6.82
C TYR A 125 -7.46 -16.27 8.08
N PRO A 126 -6.64 -16.26 9.16
CA PRO A 126 -6.99 -15.55 10.39
C PRO A 126 -7.22 -14.05 10.16
N ILE A 127 -8.10 -13.46 10.95
CA ILE A 127 -8.46 -12.04 10.87
C ILE A 127 -8.23 -11.40 12.23
N ASP A 128 -7.59 -10.24 12.22
CA ASP A 128 -7.56 -9.29 13.33
C ASP A 128 -8.43 -8.10 12.95
N LEU A 129 -9.44 -7.78 13.77
CA LEU A 129 -10.32 -6.63 13.58
C LEU A 129 -10.11 -5.66 14.74
N TYR A 130 -9.69 -4.43 14.44
CA TYR A 130 -9.61 -3.36 15.42
C TYR A 130 -10.72 -2.36 15.15
N TYR A 131 -11.60 -2.15 16.13
CA TYR A 131 -12.71 -1.20 16.05
C TYR A 131 -12.26 0.13 16.65
N LEU A 132 -12.12 1.15 15.81
CA LEU A 132 -11.73 2.49 16.19
C LEU A 132 -12.96 3.40 16.12
N MET A 133 -13.43 3.80 17.30
CA MET A 133 -14.70 4.51 17.46
C MET A 133 -14.50 5.95 17.90
N ASP A 134 -15.21 6.85 17.24
CA ASP A 134 -15.40 8.21 17.70
C ASP A 134 -16.27 8.24 18.97
N LEU A 135 -15.80 8.94 20.01
CA LEU A 135 -16.53 9.17 21.26
C LEU A 135 -16.91 10.64 21.45
N SER A 136 -16.98 11.44 20.38
CA SER A 136 -17.63 12.74 20.35
C SER A 136 -19.08 12.66 20.86
N TYR A 137 -19.65 13.79 21.29
CA TYR A 137 -20.96 13.77 21.98
C TYR A 137 -22.11 13.28 21.08
N SER A 138 -21.99 13.46 19.76
CA SER A 138 -22.98 13.02 18.78
C SER A 138 -23.11 11.49 18.72
N MET A 139 -22.02 10.75 18.95
CA MET A 139 -21.94 9.28 18.93
C MET A 139 -22.53 8.58 20.17
N LEU A 140 -23.33 9.27 20.99
CA LEU A 140 -23.81 8.76 22.29
C LEU A 140 -24.71 7.52 22.16
N ASP A 141 -25.66 7.54 21.23
CA ASP A 141 -26.56 6.41 20.97
C ASP A 141 -25.83 5.27 20.25
N ASP A 142 -24.91 5.57 19.33
CA ASP A 142 -24.01 4.59 18.73
C ASP A 142 -23.20 3.82 19.78
N LEU A 143 -22.62 4.53 20.77
CA LEU A 143 -21.88 3.89 21.86
C LEU A 143 -22.75 2.89 22.63
N ASN A 144 -24.02 3.21 22.87
CA ASN A 144 -24.95 2.30 23.55
C ASN A 144 -25.25 1.03 22.74
N ASN A 145 -25.21 1.12 21.41
CA ASN A 145 -25.37 -0.03 20.52
C ASN A 145 -24.08 -0.84 20.42
N VAL A 146 -22.92 -0.18 20.27
CA VAL A 146 -21.61 -0.85 20.16
C VAL A 146 -21.26 -1.62 21.43
N LYS A 147 -21.65 -1.10 22.62
CA LYS A 147 -21.53 -1.83 23.89
C LYS A 147 -22.23 -3.19 23.88
N LYS A 148 -23.28 -3.37 23.07
CA LYS A 148 -24.02 -4.62 22.91
C LYS A 148 -23.47 -5.49 21.77
N LEU A 149 -22.75 -4.90 20.83
CA LEU A 149 -22.34 -5.51 19.56
C LEU A 149 -21.12 -6.45 19.68
N GLY A 150 -20.34 -6.36 20.75
CA GLY A 150 -19.07 -7.11 20.90
C GLY A 150 -19.18 -8.62 20.69
N GLY A 151 -20.23 -9.26 21.23
CA GLY A 151 -20.47 -10.68 21.05
C GLY A 151 -20.88 -11.05 19.62
N ASP A 152 -21.66 -10.19 18.96
CA ASP A 152 -22.15 -10.43 17.60
C ASP A 152 -21.04 -10.24 16.56
N LEU A 153 -20.16 -9.25 16.75
CA LEU A 153 -18.99 -9.04 15.89
C LEU A 153 -18.03 -10.23 15.91
N LEU A 154 -17.68 -10.73 17.10
CA LEU A 154 -16.81 -11.91 17.20
C LEU A 154 -17.47 -13.17 16.63
N ARG A 155 -18.79 -13.32 16.81
CA ARG A 155 -19.55 -14.42 16.20
C ARG A 155 -19.48 -14.36 14.66
N ALA A 156 -19.75 -13.20 14.08
CA ALA A 156 -19.65 -12.99 12.63
C ALA A 156 -18.22 -13.21 12.11
N LEU A 157 -17.19 -12.80 12.86
CA LEU A 157 -15.79 -13.09 12.51
C LEU A 157 -15.49 -14.58 12.51
N ASN A 158 -16.01 -15.31 13.51
CA ASN A 158 -15.83 -16.77 13.64
C ASN A 158 -16.56 -17.57 12.57
N GLU A 159 -17.62 -17.02 11.95
CA GLU A 159 -18.28 -17.61 10.78
C GLU A 159 -17.42 -17.51 9.51
N ILE A 160 -16.58 -16.47 9.40
CA ILE A 160 -15.71 -16.21 8.24
C ILE A 160 -14.37 -16.95 8.38
N THR A 161 -13.81 -17.01 9.59
CA THR A 161 -12.51 -17.58 9.88
C THR A 161 -12.48 -18.28 11.23
N GLU A 162 -11.76 -19.40 11.33
CA GLU A 162 -11.62 -20.16 12.59
C GLU A 162 -10.80 -19.42 13.65
N SER A 163 -10.12 -18.32 13.28
CA SER A 163 -9.22 -17.59 14.17
C SER A 163 -9.40 -16.06 14.05
N GLY A 164 -10.53 -15.55 14.54
CA GLY A 164 -10.77 -14.11 14.72
C GLY A 164 -10.18 -13.55 16.02
N ARG A 165 -9.65 -12.32 15.97
CA ARG A 165 -9.41 -11.48 17.15
C ARG A 165 -10.07 -10.13 16.97
N ILE A 166 -10.53 -9.55 18.07
CA ILE A 166 -11.13 -8.22 18.12
C ILE A 166 -10.38 -7.32 19.11
N GLY A 167 -10.23 -6.05 18.77
CA GLY A 167 -9.66 -5.00 19.63
C GLY A 167 -10.51 -3.75 19.54
N PHE A 168 -10.32 -2.82 20.48
CA PHE A 168 -11.08 -1.57 20.54
C PHE A 168 -10.17 -0.40 20.89
N GLY A 169 -10.39 0.72 20.21
CA GLY A 169 -9.82 2.01 20.57
C GLY A 169 -10.85 3.10 20.37
N SER A 170 -10.64 4.22 21.05
CA SER A 170 -11.49 5.39 20.94
C SER A 170 -10.69 6.63 20.62
N PHE A 171 -11.34 7.61 19.97
CA PHE A 171 -10.76 8.92 19.69
C PHE A 171 -11.81 10.02 19.86
N VAL A 172 -11.33 11.26 19.99
CA VAL A 172 -12.12 12.50 19.87
C VAL A 172 -11.24 13.46 19.08
N ASP A 173 -10.48 14.33 19.75
CA ASP A 173 -9.58 15.27 19.10
C ASP A 173 -8.43 15.76 20.01
N LYS A 174 -7.52 16.54 19.44
CA LYS A 174 -6.42 17.22 20.13
C LYS A 174 -6.95 18.11 21.24
N THR A 175 -6.26 18.10 22.37
CA THR A 175 -6.72 18.77 23.59
C THR A 175 -6.25 20.23 23.70
N VAL A 176 -6.25 20.95 22.57
CA VAL A 176 -5.92 22.38 22.48
C VAL A 176 -7.00 23.15 21.73
N LEU A 177 -7.08 24.47 21.94
CA LEU A 177 -7.89 25.34 21.10
C LEU A 177 -7.35 25.36 19.66
N PRO A 178 -8.20 25.51 18.63
CA PRO A 178 -9.66 25.67 18.70
C PRO A 178 -10.45 24.34 18.73
N PHE A 179 -9.77 23.19 18.71
CA PHE A 179 -10.41 21.87 18.60
C PHE A 179 -11.25 21.51 19.83
N VAL A 180 -10.77 21.86 21.03
CA VAL A 180 -11.53 21.71 22.28
C VAL A 180 -11.56 23.02 23.08
N ASN A 181 -12.58 23.17 23.92
CA ASN A 181 -12.63 24.26 24.88
C ASN A 181 -11.71 24.00 26.08
N THR A 182 -10.60 24.73 26.17
CA THR A 182 -9.58 24.56 27.21
C THR A 182 -9.92 25.23 28.55
N HIS A 183 -11.13 25.77 28.72
CA HIS A 183 -11.59 26.26 30.02
C HIS A 183 -11.66 25.09 31.03
N PRO A 184 -11.16 25.22 32.28
CA PRO A 184 -11.05 24.10 33.22
C PRO A 184 -12.35 23.32 33.45
N GLU A 185 -13.50 24.00 33.55
CA GLU A 185 -14.81 23.34 33.67
C GLU A 185 -15.17 22.49 32.46
N LYS A 186 -14.80 22.94 31.25
CA LYS A 186 -15.08 22.25 29.98
C LYS A 186 -14.10 21.13 29.70
N LEU A 187 -12.85 21.25 30.15
CA LEU A 187 -11.91 20.13 30.15
C LEU A 187 -12.35 19.03 31.12
N SER A 188 -12.95 19.39 32.25
CA SER A 188 -13.49 18.39 33.19
C SER A 188 -14.78 17.75 32.70
N ASN A 189 -15.67 18.50 32.05
CA ASN A 189 -16.91 18.00 31.46
C ASN A 189 -17.20 18.73 30.13
N PRO A 190 -16.81 18.16 28.98
CA PRO A 190 -16.99 18.82 27.68
C PRO A 190 -18.44 18.76 27.19
N CYS A 191 -19.25 17.84 27.71
CA CYS A 191 -20.60 17.61 27.23
C CYS A 191 -21.53 18.82 27.46
N PRO A 192 -22.51 19.06 26.57
CA PRO A 192 -23.48 20.15 26.73
C PRO A 192 -24.36 20.01 27.98
N ASN A 193 -24.78 18.78 28.30
CA ASN A 193 -25.61 18.48 29.46
C ASN A 193 -24.74 18.06 30.66
N LYS A 194 -24.76 18.86 31.73
CA LYS A 194 -23.99 18.64 32.97
C LYS A 194 -24.42 17.39 33.76
N GLU A 195 -25.63 16.87 33.51
CA GLU A 195 -26.19 15.73 34.25
C GLU A 195 -25.77 14.37 33.67
N LYS A 196 -25.19 14.35 32.46
CA LYS A 196 -24.71 13.11 31.84
C LYS A 196 -23.26 12.83 32.24
N ALA A 197 -22.97 11.57 32.54
CA ALA A 197 -21.59 11.10 32.74
C ALA A 197 -20.80 11.26 31.44
N CYS A 198 -19.82 12.17 31.47
CA CYS A 198 -19.00 12.56 30.33
C CYS A 198 -17.54 12.55 30.74
N GLN A 199 -16.68 11.98 29.91
CA GLN A 199 -15.25 11.97 30.19
C GLN A 199 -14.52 13.18 29.57
N PRO A 200 -13.41 13.64 30.17
CA PRO A 200 -12.55 14.67 29.59
C PRO A 200 -12.16 14.38 28.13
N PRO A 201 -11.94 15.42 27.30
CA PRO A 201 -11.51 15.24 25.92
C PRO A 201 -10.12 14.58 25.84
N PHE A 202 -9.90 13.81 24.78
CA PHE A 202 -8.63 13.12 24.52
C PHE A 202 -8.48 12.82 23.03
N ALA A 203 -7.24 12.76 22.55
CA ALA A 203 -6.99 12.50 21.13
C ALA A 203 -7.21 11.02 20.77
N PHE A 204 -6.45 10.10 21.36
CA PHE A 204 -6.59 8.67 21.13
C PHE A 204 -6.33 7.88 22.42
N ARG A 205 -7.16 6.85 22.64
CA ARG A 205 -6.99 5.86 23.70
C ARG A 205 -7.08 4.45 23.11
N HIS A 206 -6.04 3.68 23.32
CA HIS A 206 -6.10 2.24 23.16
C HIS A 206 -6.81 1.62 24.37
N VAL A 207 -7.97 1.00 24.15
CA VAL A 207 -8.81 0.49 25.24
C VAL A 207 -8.61 -1.01 25.42
N LEU A 208 -8.59 -1.75 24.31
CA LEU A 208 -8.50 -3.20 24.33
C LEU A 208 -7.58 -3.73 23.24
N LYS A 209 -6.53 -4.42 23.67
CA LYS A 209 -5.63 -5.21 22.83
C LYS A 209 -6.37 -6.33 22.10
N LEU A 210 -5.94 -6.65 20.88
CA LEU A 210 -6.53 -7.72 20.07
C LEU A 210 -6.60 -9.04 20.84
N THR A 211 -7.82 -9.50 21.09
CA THR A 211 -8.14 -10.68 21.91
C THR A 211 -9.21 -11.54 21.22
N ASN A 212 -9.28 -12.82 21.58
CA ASN A 212 -10.37 -13.72 21.17
C ASN A 212 -11.49 -13.80 22.22
N ASN A 213 -11.41 -13.01 23.31
CA ASN A 213 -12.37 -13.03 24.40
C ASN A 213 -13.47 -11.96 24.22
N SER A 214 -14.67 -12.39 23.82
CA SER A 214 -15.83 -11.50 23.63
C SER A 214 -16.29 -10.81 24.90
N ASN A 215 -16.22 -11.50 26.03
CA ASN A 215 -16.66 -10.95 27.32
C ASN A 215 -15.72 -9.83 27.77
N GLN A 216 -14.43 -9.95 27.48
CA GLN A 216 -13.46 -8.88 27.71
C GLN A 216 -13.79 -7.65 26.85
N PHE A 217 -14.12 -7.83 25.57
CA PHE A 217 -14.56 -6.73 24.71
C PHE A 217 -15.79 -6.02 25.27
N GLN A 218 -16.84 -6.78 25.59
CA GLN A 218 -18.08 -6.21 26.11
C GLN A 218 -17.84 -5.46 27.42
N THR A 219 -16.97 -5.98 28.29
CA THR A 219 -16.64 -5.36 29.58
C THR A 219 -15.84 -4.07 29.40
N GLU A 220 -14.76 -4.07 28.60
CA GLU A 220 -13.89 -2.89 28.43
C GLU A 220 -14.57 -1.77 27.61
N VAL A 221 -15.35 -2.12 26.60
CA VAL A 221 -16.16 -1.15 25.83
C VAL A 221 -17.33 -0.63 26.69
N GLY A 222 -17.92 -1.48 27.52
CA GLY A 222 -18.97 -1.12 28.48
C GLY A 222 -18.57 0.00 29.43
N LYS A 223 -17.28 0.04 29.83
CA LYS A 223 -16.71 1.06 30.72
C LYS A 223 -16.51 2.43 30.05
N GLN A 224 -16.49 2.51 28.72
CA GLN A 224 -16.25 3.78 28.04
C GLN A 224 -17.46 4.72 28.19
N LEU A 225 -17.17 6.01 28.34
CA LEU A 225 -18.17 7.07 28.41
C LEU A 225 -18.05 7.96 27.17
N ILE A 226 -19.09 8.72 26.85
CA ILE A 226 -18.99 9.72 25.79
C ILE A 226 -18.11 10.88 26.25
N SER A 227 -17.52 11.58 25.29
CA SER A 227 -16.76 12.81 25.50
C SER A 227 -17.35 13.92 24.61
N GLY A 228 -16.54 14.95 24.32
CA GLY A 228 -16.90 16.00 23.38
C GLY A 228 -15.74 16.96 23.15
N ASN A 229 -15.81 17.64 22.02
CA ASN A 229 -14.91 18.67 21.50
C ASN A 229 -15.72 19.94 21.14
N LEU A 230 -15.09 20.89 20.45
CA LEU A 230 -15.67 22.19 20.14
C LEU A 230 -16.06 22.36 18.67
N ASP A 231 -15.17 21.99 17.75
CA ASP A 231 -15.45 21.96 16.31
C ASP A 231 -16.10 20.65 15.88
N ALA A 232 -16.45 20.56 14.59
CA ALA A 232 -17.18 19.42 14.04
C ALA A 232 -16.24 18.29 13.55
N PRO A 233 -15.19 18.56 12.73
CA PRO A 233 -14.28 17.49 12.33
C PRO A 233 -13.51 16.94 13.53
N GLU A 234 -13.15 15.66 13.46
CA GLU A 234 -12.50 14.96 14.58
C GLU A 234 -11.03 14.61 14.30
N GLY A 235 -10.28 14.29 15.36
CA GLY A 235 -8.88 13.88 15.33
C GLY A 235 -8.64 12.42 14.91
N GLY A 236 -9.57 11.80 14.18
CA GLY A 236 -9.57 10.37 13.88
C GLY A 236 -8.35 9.87 13.09
N LEU A 237 -7.75 10.73 12.26
CA LEU A 237 -6.55 10.38 11.50
C LEU A 237 -5.31 10.21 12.37
N ASP A 238 -5.18 10.95 13.47
CA ASP A 238 -4.11 10.74 14.45
C ASP A 238 -4.26 9.38 15.13
N ALA A 239 -5.49 8.99 15.46
CA ALA A 239 -5.78 7.70 16.05
C ALA A 239 -5.46 6.55 15.10
N ILE A 240 -5.83 6.65 13.81
CA ILE A 240 -5.45 5.67 12.77
C ILE A 240 -3.92 5.52 12.71
N MET A 241 -3.18 6.63 12.73
CA MET A 241 -1.72 6.60 12.69
C MET A 241 -1.13 5.87 13.90
N GLN A 242 -1.61 6.16 15.12
CA GLN A 242 -1.14 5.45 16.32
C GLN A 242 -1.48 3.95 16.26
N VAL A 243 -2.67 3.56 15.80
CA VAL A 243 -3.04 2.14 15.63
C VAL A 243 -2.13 1.42 14.62
N ALA A 244 -1.69 2.11 13.56
CA ALA A 244 -0.78 1.57 12.56
C ALA A 244 0.68 1.51 13.07
N ALA A 245 1.12 2.52 13.83
CA ALA A 245 2.49 2.69 14.29
C ALA A 245 2.83 1.90 15.58
N CYS A 246 1.82 1.47 16.34
CA CYS A 246 1.98 0.75 17.62
C CYS A 246 1.57 -0.73 17.53
N PRO A 247 2.20 -1.58 16.70
CA PRO A 247 1.71 -2.94 16.46
C PRO A 247 1.81 -3.86 17.67
N GLU A 248 2.76 -3.60 18.58
CA GLU A 248 2.98 -4.42 19.78
C GLU A 248 1.91 -4.15 20.85
N GLU A 249 1.56 -2.88 21.05
CA GLU A 249 0.52 -2.40 21.95
C GLU A 249 -0.84 -2.91 21.46
N ILE A 250 -1.16 -2.65 20.18
CA ILE A 250 -2.42 -3.09 19.56
C ILE A 250 -2.52 -4.61 19.48
N GLY A 251 -1.39 -5.31 19.27
CA GLY A 251 -1.31 -6.77 19.23
C GLY A 251 -1.56 -7.38 17.85
N TRP A 252 -1.19 -6.68 16.78
CA TRP A 252 -1.38 -7.16 15.40
C TRP A 252 -0.60 -8.44 15.13
N ARG A 253 -1.25 -9.46 14.57
CA ARG A 253 -0.59 -10.64 14.02
C ARG A 253 -0.16 -10.40 12.57
N ASN A 254 0.65 -11.31 12.02
CA ASN A 254 0.99 -11.33 10.59
C ASN A 254 -0.11 -12.01 9.76
N VAL A 255 -1.33 -11.48 9.86
CA VAL A 255 -2.56 -12.02 9.25
C VAL A 255 -3.35 -10.90 8.56
N THR A 256 -4.58 -11.15 8.10
CA THR A 256 -5.42 -10.06 7.60
C THR A 256 -5.76 -9.08 8.73
N ARG A 257 -5.43 -7.80 8.56
CA ARG A 257 -5.70 -6.73 9.52
C ARG A 257 -6.81 -5.85 8.98
N LEU A 258 -7.90 -5.74 9.72
CA LEU A 258 -9.03 -4.87 9.41
C LEU A 258 -9.12 -3.79 10.47
N LEU A 259 -9.12 -2.53 10.05
CA LEU A 259 -9.37 -1.37 10.91
C LEU A 259 -10.73 -0.82 10.53
N VAL A 260 -11.69 -0.92 11.44
CA VAL A 260 -13.00 -0.28 11.28
C VAL A 260 -12.90 1.12 11.87
N PHE A 261 -13.14 2.13 11.06
CA PHE A 261 -13.19 3.53 11.48
C PHE A 261 -14.66 3.96 11.49
N ALA A 262 -15.18 4.32 12.66
CA ALA A 262 -16.58 4.68 12.86
C ALA A 262 -16.70 6.07 13.51
N THR A 263 -17.29 7.01 12.78
CA THR A 263 -17.58 8.41 13.18
C THR A 263 -18.78 8.89 12.37
N ASP A 264 -19.45 9.92 12.86
CA ASP A 264 -20.54 10.62 12.18
C ASP A 264 -20.15 12.01 11.63
N ASP A 265 -18.88 12.40 11.75
CA ASP A 265 -18.35 13.69 11.26
C ASP A 265 -17.11 13.54 10.35
N GLY A 266 -16.56 14.67 9.92
CA GLY A 266 -15.34 14.77 9.13
C GLY A 266 -14.07 14.48 9.93
N PHE A 267 -12.91 14.73 9.32
CA PHE A 267 -11.62 14.48 9.95
C PHE A 267 -10.63 15.62 9.72
N HIS A 268 -9.80 15.91 10.73
CA HIS A 268 -8.67 16.81 10.62
C HIS A 268 -7.48 16.17 9.93
N PHE A 269 -6.77 16.96 9.12
CA PHE A 269 -5.57 16.53 8.39
C PHE A 269 -4.41 17.52 8.56
N ALA A 270 -3.25 17.19 7.99
CA ALA A 270 -2.07 18.04 8.14
C ALA A 270 -2.31 19.44 7.57
N GLY A 271 -2.06 20.45 8.39
CA GLY A 271 -2.37 21.86 8.09
C GLY A 271 -3.27 22.48 9.16
N ASP A 272 -4.28 21.74 9.61
CA ASP A 272 -5.27 22.21 10.59
C ASP A 272 -4.63 22.52 11.95
N GLY A 273 -3.61 21.74 12.33
CA GLY A 273 -2.83 21.94 13.55
C GLY A 273 -2.22 23.34 13.70
N LYS A 274 -2.03 24.07 12.59
CA LYS A 274 -1.57 25.47 12.60
C LYS A 274 -2.50 26.38 13.42
N LEU A 275 -3.80 26.08 13.42
CA LEU A 275 -4.80 26.82 14.21
C LEU A 275 -4.55 26.71 15.73
N GLY A 276 -4.03 25.56 16.17
CA GLY A 276 -3.63 25.31 17.57
C GLY A 276 -2.15 25.56 17.85
N ALA A 277 -1.46 26.33 16.99
CA ALA A 277 -0.01 26.58 17.05
C ALA A 277 0.87 25.32 17.02
N ILE A 278 0.35 24.23 16.45
CA ILE A 278 1.09 22.99 16.23
C ILE A 278 1.66 23.04 14.81
N LEU A 279 3.00 23.06 14.70
CA LEU A 279 3.69 23.23 13.41
C LEU A 279 4.56 22.03 13.02
N THR A 280 4.78 21.09 13.95
CA THR A 280 5.61 19.91 13.72
C THR A 280 4.84 18.87 12.91
N PRO A 281 5.33 18.40 11.76
CA PRO A 281 4.74 17.29 11.01
C PRO A 281 4.63 16.01 11.85
N ASN A 282 3.59 15.20 11.65
CA ASN A 282 3.50 13.85 12.21
C ASN A 282 4.72 13.01 11.78
N ASP A 283 5.34 12.32 12.74
CA ASP A 283 6.58 11.55 12.52
C ASP A 283 6.34 10.07 12.15
N GLY A 284 5.08 9.63 12.14
CA GLY A 284 4.69 8.25 11.82
C GLY A 284 5.12 7.22 12.88
N ARG A 285 5.41 7.65 14.11
CA ARG A 285 5.88 6.76 15.20
C ARG A 285 4.81 6.51 16.25
N CYS A 286 5.03 5.44 17.02
CA CYS A 286 4.22 5.14 18.19
C CYS A 286 4.57 6.09 19.34
N HIS A 287 3.56 6.71 19.94
CA HIS A 287 3.67 7.62 21.08
C HIS A 287 2.60 7.32 22.15
N LEU A 288 2.30 6.03 22.34
CA LEU A 288 1.39 5.59 23.39
C LEU A 288 2.10 5.54 24.74
N GLU A 289 1.55 6.24 25.71
CA GLU A 289 1.94 6.17 27.10
C GLU A 289 0.70 5.85 27.93
N ASP A 290 0.73 4.78 28.71
CA ASP A 290 -0.45 4.28 29.44
C ASP A 290 -1.66 4.08 28.52
N ASN A 291 -1.42 3.58 27.31
CA ASN A 291 -2.42 3.40 26.24
C ASN A 291 -3.08 4.71 25.76
N MET A 292 -2.48 5.87 26.02
CA MET A 292 -2.98 7.18 25.60
C MET A 292 -1.99 7.87 24.67
N TYR A 293 -2.49 8.55 23.64
CA TYR A 293 -1.66 9.41 22.81
C TYR A 293 -1.46 10.79 23.47
N LYS A 294 -0.59 10.85 24.49
CA LYS A 294 -0.37 12.06 25.29
C LYS A 294 0.31 13.20 24.52
N ARG A 295 1.12 12.85 23.52
CA ARG A 295 1.88 13.80 22.68
C ARG A 295 1.09 14.31 21.48
N SER A 296 -0.23 14.18 21.47
CA SER A 296 -1.10 14.61 20.36
C SER A 296 -0.97 16.09 20.02
N ASN A 297 -0.61 16.92 20.99
CA ASN A 297 -0.52 18.37 20.84
C ASN A 297 0.85 18.83 20.32
N GLU A 298 1.79 17.91 20.10
CA GLU A 298 3.13 18.24 19.58
C GLU A 298 3.22 18.13 18.05
N PHE A 299 2.32 17.36 17.44
CA PHE A 299 2.35 17.02 16.01
C PHE A 299 1.05 17.40 15.31
N VAL A 300 1.13 17.95 14.09
CA VAL A 300 -0.06 18.11 13.23
C VAL A 300 -0.59 16.74 12.81
N SER A 301 -1.87 16.66 12.44
CA SER A 301 -2.49 15.41 11.93
C SER A 301 -1.78 14.89 10.67
N VAL A 302 -2.11 13.66 10.27
CA VAL A 302 -1.52 13.00 9.09
C VAL A 302 -2.18 13.43 7.77
N LEU A 303 -1.57 13.02 6.65
CA LEU A 303 -1.92 13.43 5.27
C LEU A 303 -1.62 14.91 5.01
N SER A 304 -0.37 15.19 4.65
CA SER A 304 0.00 16.44 3.97
C SER A 304 -0.61 16.43 2.56
N ALA A 305 -1.42 17.44 2.23
CA ALA A 305 -1.81 17.73 0.85
C ALA A 305 -0.58 17.96 -0.06
N LEU A 306 0.57 18.25 0.54
CA LEU A 306 1.88 18.23 -0.11
C LEU A 306 2.51 16.86 0.12
N ALA A 307 2.17 15.89 -0.74
CA ALA A 307 3.00 14.71 -0.93
C ALA A 307 4.39 15.20 -1.34
N GLN A 308 5.34 15.26 -0.41
CA GLN A 308 6.72 15.52 -0.77
C GLN A 308 7.21 14.34 -1.62
N PRO A 309 7.74 14.58 -2.83
CA PRO A 309 8.39 13.53 -3.58
C PRO A 309 9.52 12.98 -2.72
N SER A 310 9.58 11.66 -2.61
CA SER A 310 10.73 10.96 -2.01
C SER A 310 12.00 11.43 -2.72
N THR A 311 12.75 12.34 -2.10
CA THR A 311 14.09 12.69 -2.53
C THR A 311 15.00 11.53 -2.15
N LYS A 312 15.05 10.52 -3.03
CA LYS A 312 16.21 9.64 -3.07
C LYS A 312 17.38 10.49 -3.55
N THR A 313 18.22 10.90 -2.61
CA THR A 313 19.59 11.33 -2.90
C THR A 313 20.33 10.14 -3.52
N GLY A 314 20.67 10.27 -4.80
CA GLY A 314 21.73 9.49 -5.45
C GLY A 314 23.06 10.23 -5.36
#